data_AF-A0A653IBQ7-F1
#
_entry.id   AF-A0A653IBQ7-F1
#
_cell.length_a   1.000
_cell.length_b   1.000
_cell.length_c   1.000
_cell.angle_alpha   90.00
_cell.angle_beta   90.00
_cell.angle_gamma   90.00
#
_symmetry.space_group_name_H-M   'P 1'
#
loop_
_entity.id
_entity.type
_entity.pdbx_description
1 polymer ?
#
loop_
_entity_poly.entity_id
_entity_poly.type
_entity_poly.pdbx_seq_one_letter_code
_entity_poly.pdbx_strand_id
1 'polypeptide(L)'
;MTFRVADSDRRPELFNTGRHVLVDASGAGQGRYCMAAVCIENGEVVQLCSRPCEAYSSVLAEQESIEWALKIWPNALVWNDCIPAIEAALTRQPGLTGQLFWPTPRMRKPFHDMAHSLSVKAREEPTPRQWALIELS
;
A
#
# COMPACT_ATOMS: atom_id res chain seq x y z
N MET A 1 -14.86 14.26 0.72
CA MET A 1 -13.47 13.80 0.57
C MET A 1 -13.48 12.63 -0.39
N THR A 2 -12.87 12.78 -1.57
CA THR A 2 -13.01 11.90 -2.74
C THR A 2 -12.30 10.54 -2.64
N PHE A 3 -11.39 10.37 -1.68
CA PHE A 3 -10.61 9.15 -1.46
C PHE A 3 -11.04 8.34 -0.24
N ARG A 4 -12.10 8.77 0.46
CA ARG A 4 -12.69 7.99 1.55
C ARG A 4 -13.72 7.03 0.98
N VAL A 5 -13.65 5.78 1.40
CA VAL A 5 -14.66 4.78 1.09
C VAL A 5 -16.00 5.19 1.70
N ALA A 6 -17.07 5.05 0.93
CA ALA A 6 -18.44 5.28 1.37
C ALA A 6 -18.77 4.41 2.59
N ASP A 7 -19.59 4.92 3.51
CA ASP A 7 -19.85 4.23 4.78
C ASP A 7 -20.43 2.82 4.60
N SER A 8 -21.20 2.58 3.53
CA SER A 8 -21.74 1.27 3.16
C SER A 8 -20.65 0.23 2.86
N ASP A 9 -19.51 0.68 2.34
CA ASP A 9 -18.46 -0.16 1.75
C ASP A 9 -17.23 -0.27 2.67
N ARG A 10 -17.31 0.26 3.90
CA ARG A 10 -16.24 0.19 4.93
C ARG A 10 -16.14 -1.18 5.59
N ARG A 11 -16.04 -2.23 4.78
CA ARG A 11 -15.94 -3.60 5.26
C ARG A 11 -14.85 -4.36 4.50
N PRO A 12 -14.18 -5.35 5.12
CA PRO A 12 -13.12 -6.12 4.46
C PRO A 12 -13.57 -6.83 3.17
N GLU A 13 -14.86 -7.14 3.02
CA GLU A 13 -15.42 -7.82 1.87
C GLU A 13 -15.24 -7.05 0.56
N LEU A 14 -14.93 -5.75 0.62
CA LEU A 14 -14.57 -4.98 -0.56
C LEU A 14 -13.35 -5.56 -1.28
N PHE A 15 -12.42 -6.19 -0.54
CA PHE A 15 -11.25 -6.83 -1.13
C PHE A 15 -11.57 -8.16 -1.84
N ASN A 16 -12.79 -8.70 -1.69
CA ASN A 16 -13.20 -9.98 -2.27
C ASN A 16 -13.48 -9.90 -3.78
N THR A 17 -13.43 -8.71 -4.38
CA THR A 17 -13.77 -8.52 -5.80
C THR A 17 -12.80 -7.58 -6.49
N GLY A 18 -12.21 -8.04 -7.59
CA GLY A 18 -11.29 -7.23 -8.38
C GLY A 18 -9.86 -7.27 -7.84
N ARG A 19 -9.07 -6.28 -8.25
CA ARG A 19 -7.64 -6.18 -7.92
C ARG A 19 -7.38 -5.03 -6.98
N HIS A 20 -6.64 -5.31 -5.91
CA HIS A 20 -6.26 -4.34 -4.90
C HIS A 20 -4.76 -4.41 -4.66
N VAL A 21 -4.13 -3.27 -4.40
CA VAL A 21 -2.76 -3.19 -3.92
C VAL A 21 -2.73 -2.33 -2.69
N LEU A 22 -2.40 -2.93 -1.55
CA LEU A 22 -2.18 -2.20 -0.31
C LEU A 22 -0.69 -1.92 -0.18
N VAL A 23 -0.34 -0.66 0.05
CA VAL A 23 1.05 -0.22 0.18
C VAL A 23 1.27 0.56 1.47
N ASP A 24 2.44 0.34 2.05
CA ASP A 24 2.92 1.01 3.26
C ASP A 24 4.42 1.25 3.15
N ALA A 25 4.91 2.33 3.77
CA ALA A 25 6.33 2.62 3.87
C ALA A 25 6.77 2.77 5.33
N SER A 26 7.92 2.17 5.63
CA SER A 26 8.46 2.09 6.98
C SER A 26 9.90 2.60 7.02
N GLY A 27 10.23 3.38 8.04
CA GLY A 27 11.59 3.86 8.26
C GLY A 27 12.53 2.74 8.71
N ALA A 28 13.63 2.52 7.98
CA ALA A 28 14.71 1.57 8.31
C ALA A 28 15.80 2.19 9.21
N GLY A 29 15.66 3.45 9.62
CA GLY A 29 16.68 4.20 10.35
C GLY A 29 17.69 4.88 9.42
N GLN A 30 18.51 5.81 9.95
CA GLN A 30 19.55 6.56 9.21
C GLN A 30 19.06 7.27 7.93
N GLY A 31 17.79 7.69 7.90
CA GLY A 31 17.19 8.36 6.73
C GLY A 31 16.80 7.42 5.59
N ARG A 32 16.81 6.10 5.80
CA ARG A 32 16.38 5.10 4.82
C ARG A 32 14.95 4.65 5.11
N TYR A 33 14.17 4.46 4.06
CA TYR A 33 12.83 3.89 4.12
C TYR A 33 12.75 2.65 3.24
N CYS A 34 11.85 1.74 3.56
CA CYS A 34 11.48 0.62 2.71
C CYS A 34 9.96 0.61 2.56
N MET A 35 9.48 0.25 1.37
CA MET A 35 8.08 0.10 1.07
C MET A 35 7.73 -1.37 0.83
N ALA A 36 6.47 -1.70 1.08
CA ALA A 36 5.92 -3.01 0.78
C ALA A 36 4.58 -2.90 0.08
N ALA A 37 4.25 -3.91 -0.71
CA ALA A 37 3.00 -4.04 -1.41
C ALA A 37 2.41 -5.45 -1.19
N VAL A 38 1.12 -5.47 -0.86
CA VAL A 38 0.28 -6.66 -0.78
C VAL A 38 -0.73 -6.59 -1.92
N CYS A 39 -0.56 -7.46 -2.91
CA CYS A 39 -1.45 -7.54 -4.06
C CYS A 39 -2.52 -8.61 -3.82
N ILE A 40 -3.78 -8.23 -3.99
CA ILE A 40 -4.95 -9.06 -3.74
C ILE A 40 -5.78 -9.16 -5.01
N GLU A 41 -6.14 -10.36 -5.41
CA GLU A 41 -7.09 -10.61 -6.47
C GLU A 41 -8.26 -11.44 -5.93
N ASN A 42 -9.47 -10.86 -5.95
CA ASN A 42 -10.71 -11.51 -5.51
C ASN A 42 -10.62 -12.13 -4.09
N GLY A 43 -10.08 -11.37 -3.13
CA GLY A 43 -9.95 -11.77 -1.73
C GLY A 43 -8.68 -12.55 -1.40
N GLU A 44 -7.94 -13.01 -2.40
CA GLU A 44 -6.74 -13.82 -2.22
C GLU A 44 -5.47 -12.99 -2.38
N VAL A 45 -4.52 -13.14 -1.45
CA VAL A 45 -3.19 -12.52 -1.58
C VAL A 45 -2.39 -13.31 -2.61
N VAL A 46 -2.08 -12.70 -3.74
CA VAL A 46 -1.37 -13.37 -4.86
C VAL A 46 0.09 -12.94 -4.98
N GLN A 47 0.45 -11.78 -4.44
CA GLN A 47 1.83 -11.29 -4.49
C GLN A 47 2.14 -10.43 -3.27
N LEU A 48 3.34 -10.65 -2.72
CA LEU A 48 3.93 -9.88 -1.64
C LEU A 48 5.30 -9.41 -2.10
N CYS A 49 5.54 -8.11 -2.08
CA CYS A 49 6.84 -7.57 -2.45
C CYS A 49 7.25 -6.39 -1.59
N SER A 50 8.54 -6.17 -1.48
CA SER A 50 9.13 -5.00 -0.84
C SER A 50 10.28 -4.45 -1.66
N ARG A 51 10.59 -3.17 -1.44
CA ARG A 51 11.68 -2.47 -2.11
C ARG A 51 12.19 -1.33 -1.21
N PRO A 52 13.51 -1.04 -1.20
CA PRO A 52 14.01 0.19 -0.59
C PRO A 52 13.45 1.44 -1.28
N CYS A 53 13.07 2.44 -0.50
CA CYS A 53 12.64 3.74 -1.01
C CYS A 53 13.85 4.62 -1.32
N GLU A 54 13.70 5.51 -2.29
CA GLU A 54 14.61 6.62 -2.54
C GLU A 54 14.28 7.83 -1.64
N ALA A 55 13.05 7.90 -1.14
CA ALA A 55 12.58 8.96 -0.26
C ALA A 55 13.33 9.03 1.09
N TYR A 56 13.49 10.26 1.58
CA TYR A 56 14.17 10.60 2.84
C TYR A 56 13.22 11.03 3.96
N SER A 57 11.90 11.02 3.72
CA SER A 57 10.88 11.31 4.73
C SER A 57 9.71 10.34 4.58
N SER A 58 8.96 10.15 5.67
CA SER A 58 7.83 9.21 5.68
C SER A 58 6.78 9.55 4.62
N VAL A 59 6.36 10.82 4.54
CA VAL A 59 5.32 11.25 3.58
C VAL A 59 5.79 11.11 2.12
N LEU A 60 7.09 11.29 1.83
CA LEU A 60 7.63 11.04 0.49
C LEU A 60 7.73 9.54 0.20
N ALA A 61 8.08 8.73 1.18
CA ALA A 61 8.14 7.27 1.02
C ALA A 61 6.76 6.68 0.75
N GLU A 62 5.71 7.21 1.39
CA GLU A 62 4.32 6.82 1.11
C GLU A 62 3.85 7.28 -0.28
N GLN A 63 4.30 8.45 -0.77
CA GLN A 63 4.02 8.85 -2.15
C GLN A 63 4.70 7.91 -3.15
N GLU A 64 5.97 7.57 -2.89
CA GLU A 64 6.73 6.62 -3.70
C GLU A 64 6.07 5.23 -3.72
N SER A 65 5.55 4.76 -2.58
CA SER A 65 4.85 3.48 -2.46
C SER A 65 3.55 3.45 -3.29
N ILE A 66 2.78 4.55 -3.29
CA ILE A 66 1.59 4.72 -4.15
C ILE A 66 1.97 4.66 -5.63
N GLU A 67 3.00 5.41 -6.05
CA GLU A 67 3.48 5.41 -7.44
C GLU A 67 3.96 4.03 -7.88
N TRP A 68 4.60 3.30 -6.97
CA TRP A 68 5.03 1.93 -7.21
C TRP A 68 3.86 0.96 -7.34
N ALA A 69 2.82 1.08 -6.51
CA ALA A 69 1.60 0.27 -6.59
C ALA A 69 0.94 0.36 -7.99
N LEU A 70 0.87 1.57 -8.53
CA LEU A 70 0.31 1.84 -9.87
C LEU A 70 1.16 1.24 -11.00
N LYS A 71 2.46 1.05 -10.78
CA LYS A 71 3.35 0.35 -11.73
C LYS A 71 3.22 -1.16 -11.62
N ILE A 72 3.00 -1.69 -10.41
CA ILE A 72 2.76 -3.12 -10.20
C ILE A 72 1.49 -3.52 -10.94
N TRP A 73 0.35 -2.91 -10.60
CA TRP A 73 -0.94 -3.18 -11.24
C TRP A 73 -1.68 -1.88 -11.61
N PRO A 74 -1.56 -1.41 -12.87
CA PRO A 74 -2.13 -0.13 -13.31
C PRO A 74 -3.65 0.00 -13.19
N ASN A 75 -4.38 -1.12 -13.16
CA ASN A 75 -5.85 -1.16 -13.11
C ASN A 75 -6.39 -1.59 -11.74
N ALA A 76 -5.54 -1.70 -10.71
CA ALA A 76 -5.97 -2.07 -9.37
C ALA A 76 -6.40 -0.85 -8.55
N LEU A 77 -7.25 -1.09 -7.54
CA LEU A 77 -7.50 -0.11 -6.49
C LEU A 77 -6.29 -0.07 -5.54
N VAL A 78 -5.74 1.12 -5.30
CA VAL A 78 -4.57 1.34 -4.45
C VAL A 78 -5.01 1.86 -3.09
N TRP A 79 -4.39 1.32 -2.04
CA TRP A 79 -4.74 1.64 -0.65
C TRP A 79 -3.50 2.08 0.11
N ASN A 80 -3.58 3.22 0.78
CA ASN A 80 -2.52 3.74 1.62
C ASN A 80 -3.13 4.48 2.82
N ASP A 81 -2.55 4.40 4.01
CA ASP A 81 -3.15 5.03 5.18
C ASP A 81 -2.63 6.44 5.51
N CYS A 82 -1.66 6.93 4.74
CA CYS A 82 -1.09 8.27 4.87
C CYS A 82 -1.91 9.30 4.07
N ILE A 83 -2.84 9.97 4.75
CA ILE A 83 -3.69 11.01 4.14
C ILE A 83 -2.88 12.08 3.40
N PRO A 84 -1.77 12.65 3.96
CA PRO A 84 -0.98 13.64 3.23
C PRO A 84 -0.37 13.11 1.92
N ALA A 85 0.02 11.84 1.87
CA ALA A 85 0.55 11.22 0.66
C ALA A 85 -0.54 11.03 -0.40
N ILE A 86 -1.73 10.60 0.01
CA ILE A 86 -2.90 10.50 -0.88
C ILE A 86 -3.27 11.86 -1.45
N GLU A 87 -3.37 12.89 -0.61
CA GLU A 87 -3.72 14.24 -1.04
C GLU A 87 -2.67 14.79 -2.03
N ALA A 88 -1.38 14.57 -1.77
CA ALA A 88 -0.31 14.96 -2.68
C ALA A 88 -0.39 14.21 -4.02
N ALA A 89 -0.64 12.90 -3.99
CA ALA A 89 -0.79 12.09 -5.20
C ALA A 89 -2.00 12.53 -6.05
N LEU A 90 -3.16 12.78 -5.42
CA LEU A 90 -4.36 13.26 -6.11
C LEU A 90 -4.20 14.69 -6.65
N THR A 91 -3.44 15.53 -5.95
CA THR A 91 -3.12 16.88 -6.45
C THR A 91 -2.27 16.81 -7.71
N ARG A 92 -1.29 15.90 -7.75
CA ARG A 92 -0.42 15.69 -8.93
C ARG A 92 -1.15 14.99 -10.07
N GLN A 93 -2.01 14.02 -9.75
CA GLN A 93 -2.70 13.16 -10.70
C GLN A 93 -4.18 13.01 -10.32
N PRO A 94 -5.04 14.00 -10.63
CA PRO A 94 -6.46 13.96 -10.28
C PRO A 94 -7.22 12.74 -10.82
N GLY A 95 -6.72 12.15 -11.93
CA GLY A 95 -7.26 10.94 -12.55
C GLY A 95 -7.21 9.68 -11.68
N LEU A 96 -6.45 9.69 -10.58
CA LEU A 96 -6.43 8.60 -9.59
C LEU A 96 -7.69 8.58 -8.69
N THR A 97 -8.59 9.56 -8.85
CA THR A 97 -9.89 9.55 -8.16
C THR A 97 -10.70 8.32 -8.56
N GLY A 98 -11.18 7.57 -7.56
CA GLY A 98 -11.85 6.29 -7.79
C GLY A 98 -10.90 5.09 -7.91
N GLN A 99 -9.58 5.33 -7.87
CA GLN A 99 -8.55 4.30 -7.85
C GLN A 99 -7.73 4.30 -6.56
N LEU A 100 -7.42 5.49 -6.00
CA LEU A 100 -6.64 5.64 -4.77
C LEU A 100 -7.54 5.92 -3.57
N PHE A 101 -7.41 5.10 -2.53
CA PHE A 101 -8.28 5.14 -1.36
C PHE A 101 -7.52 5.10 -0.03
N TRP A 102 -8.15 5.74 0.97
CA TRP A 102 -7.75 5.62 2.36
C TRP A 102 -8.52 4.47 3.04
N PRO A 103 -7.83 3.43 3.56
CA PRO A 103 -8.49 2.33 4.27
C PRO A 103 -8.94 2.80 5.64
N THR A 104 -10.21 2.55 5.95
CA THR A 104 -10.72 2.81 7.30
C THR A 104 -10.15 1.82 8.31
N PRO A 105 -10.10 2.13 9.62
CA PRO A 105 -9.54 1.21 10.62
C PRO A 105 -10.14 -0.20 10.59
N ARG A 106 -11.42 -0.35 10.22
CA ARG A 106 -12.09 -1.65 10.08
C ARG A 106 -11.61 -2.45 8.87
N MET A 107 -11.12 -1.79 7.83
CA MET A 107 -10.60 -2.41 6.60
C MET A 107 -9.10 -2.73 6.69
N ARG A 108 -8.39 -2.20 7.72
CA ARG A 108 -6.95 -2.40 7.84
C ARG A 108 -6.55 -3.86 8.09
N LYS A 109 -7.46 -4.65 8.68
CA LYS A 109 -7.19 -6.05 9.00
C LYS A 109 -7.90 -6.99 8.02
N PRO A 110 -7.20 -7.97 7.40
CA PRO A 110 -5.79 -8.36 7.63
C PRO A 110 -4.76 -7.68 6.72
N PHE A 111 -5.16 -7.09 5.59
CA PHE A 111 -4.22 -6.85 4.50
C PHE A 111 -3.35 -5.61 4.64
N HIS A 112 -3.85 -4.53 5.27
CA HIS A 112 -3.02 -3.33 5.46
C HIS A 112 -1.99 -3.59 6.54
N ASP A 113 -2.40 -4.24 7.63
CA ASP A 113 -1.49 -4.67 8.70
C ASP A 113 -0.41 -5.63 8.15
N MET A 114 -0.74 -6.43 7.13
CA MET A 114 0.23 -7.25 6.41
C MET A 114 1.24 -6.40 5.61
N ALA A 115 0.79 -5.39 4.87
CA ALA A 115 1.68 -4.46 4.15
C ALA A 115 2.61 -3.73 5.13
N HIS A 116 2.08 -3.30 6.26
CA HIS A 116 2.87 -2.68 7.32
C HIS A 116 3.90 -3.64 7.93
N SER A 117 3.49 -4.85 8.28
CA SER A 117 4.41 -5.85 8.84
C SER A 117 5.51 -6.20 7.84
N LEU A 118 5.18 -6.26 6.55
CA LEU A 118 6.12 -6.51 5.47
C LEU A 118 7.10 -5.35 5.29
N SER A 119 6.63 -4.10 5.34
CA SER A 119 7.49 -2.91 5.23
C SER A 119 8.48 -2.83 6.40
N VAL A 120 8.06 -3.26 7.60
CA VAL A 120 8.93 -3.39 8.77
C VAL A 120 9.98 -4.48 8.59
N LYS A 121 9.59 -5.69 8.15
CA LYS A 121 10.53 -6.79 7.88
C LYS A 121 11.56 -6.42 6.81
N ALA A 122 11.14 -5.68 5.79
CA ALA A 122 11.99 -5.26 4.68
C ALA A 122 13.06 -4.22 5.04
N ARG A 123 13.07 -3.68 6.26
CA ARG A 123 14.09 -2.68 6.69
C ARG A 123 15.51 -3.22 6.65
N GLU A 124 15.67 -4.53 6.81
CA GLU A 124 16.96 -5.21 6.82
C GLU A 124 17.38 -5.68 5.41
N GLU A 125 16.52 -5.50 4.41
CA GLU A 125 16.72 -5.99 3.05
C GLU A 125 17.23 -4.85 2.13
N PRO A 126 18.49 -4.87 1.68
CA PRO A 126 19.05 -3.81 0.85
C PRO A 126 18.58 -3.86 -0.62
N THR A 127 17.89 -4.92 -1.01
CA THR A 127 17.44 -5.16 -2.40
C THR A 127 15.93 -5.41 -2.44
N PRO A 128 15.26 -5.12 -3.56
CA PRO A 128 13.87 -5.53 -3.76
C PRO A 128 13.69 -7.04 -3.54
N ARG A 129 12.60 -7.43 -2.87
CA ARG A 129 12.32 -8.82 -2.53
C ARG A 129 10.86 -9.14 -2.82
N GLN A 130 10.63 -10.30 -3.42
CA GLN A 130 9.33 -10.96 -3.45
C GLN A 130 9.30 -12.01 -2.34
N TRP A 131 8.22 -12.03 -1.58
CA TRP A 131 8.10 -12.87 -0.39
C TRP A 131 7.16 -14.04 -0.65
N ALA A 132 7.47 -15.20 -0.09
CA ALA A 132 6.54 -16.32 -0.12
C ALA A 132 5.45 -16.11 0.94
N LEU A 133 4.20 -16.47 0.64
CA LEU A 133 3.07 -16.31 1.55
C LEU A 133 3.29 -16.99 2.92
N ILE A 134 4.04 -18.09 2.93
CA ILE A 134 4.41 -18.86 4.13
C ILE A 134 5.44 -18.15 5.05
N GLU A 135 6.09 -17.08 4.60
CA GLU A 135 7.10 -16.36 5.40
C GLU A 135 6.47 -15.31 6.34
N LEU A 136 5.15 -15.17 6.32
CA LEU A 136 4.38 -14.20 7.12
C LEU A 136 3.53 -14.82 8.24
N SER A 137 3.51 -16.16 8.37
CA SER A 137 2.80 -16.89 9.44
C SER A 137 3.57 -16.95 10.75
#